data_AF-A0A2N1WEQ2-F1
#
_entry.id   AF-A0A2N1WEQ2-F1
#
_cell.length_a   1.000
_cell.length_b   1.000
_cell.length_c   1.000
_cell.angle_alpha   90.00
_cell.angle_beta   90.00
_cell.angle_gamma   90.00
#
_symmetry.space_group_name_H-M   'P 1'
#
loop_
_entity.id
_entity.type
_entity.pdbx_description
1 polymer ?
#
loop_
_entity_poly.entity_id
_entity_poly.type
_entity_poly.pdbx_seq_one_letter_code
_entity_poly.pdbx_strand_id
1 'polypeptide(L)'
;MRQLSLILILAALLQGCGGNKEREDEVDAEQLYQEARKVLAARDFQTAVQLYRNLTIRFPFGRHAEQANLDMAYAQYKGGMPEAAIATLDRFIKTFPTHPNVD
;
A
#
# COMPACT_ATOMS: atom_id res chain seq x y z
N MET A 1 -11.53 -16.68 49.04
CA MET A 1 -12.38 -15.66 48.38
C MET A 1 -11.61 -14.41 47.96
N ARG A 2 -10.74 -13.81 48.79
CA ARG A 2 -9.96 -12.60 48.43
C ARG A 2 -8.95 -12.77 47.27
N GLN A 3 -8.42 -13.98 47.09
CA GLN A 3 -7.47 -14.33 46.02
C GLN A 3 -8.14 -14.57 44.65
N LEU A 4 -9.42 -14.97 44.62
CA LEU A 4 -10.16 -15.13 43.36
C LEU A 4 -10.48 -13.77 42.72
N SER A 5 -10.71 -12.74 43.54
CA SER A 5 -11.00 -11.39 43.08
C SER A 5 -9.83 -10.73 42.36
N LEU A 6 -8.59 -11.07 42.72
CA LEU A 6 -7.37 -10.54 42.08
C LEU A 6 -7.10 -11.17 40.71
N ILE A 7 -7.44 -12.45 40.52
CA ILE A 7 -7.28 -13.16 39.25
C ILE A 7 -8.29 -12.65 38.20
N LEU A 8 -9.51 -12.31 38.62
CA LEU A 8 -10.56 -11.81 37.73
C LEU A 8 -10.24 -10.41 37.16
N ILE A 9 -9.56 -9.56 37.94
CA ILE A 9 -9.13 -8.22 37.50
C ILE A 9 -7.94 -8.30 36.54
N LEU A 10 -7.03 -9.26 36.74
CA LEU A 10 -5.88 -9.47 35.85
C LEU A 10 -6.30 -10.06 34.49
N ALA A 11 -7.36 -10.87 34.44
CA ALA A 11 -7.91 -11.41 33.20
C ALA A 11 -8.60 -10.35 32.32
N ALA A 12 -9.13 -9.27 32.93
CA ALA A 12 -9.77 -8.18 32.19
C ALA A 12 -8.78 -7.28 31.43
N LEU A 13 -7.50 -7.29 31.82
CA LEU A 13 -6.44 -6.50 31.19
C LEU A 13 -5.85 -7.15 29.91
N LEU A 14 -6.26 -8.38 29.58
CA LEU A 14 -5.77 -9.12 28.41
C LEU A 14 -6.64 -8.97 27.15
N GLN A 15 -7.73 -8.19 27.19
CA GLN A 15 -8.63 -7.99 26.04
C GLN A 15 -8.20 -6.84 25.09
N GLY A 16 -6.97 -6.32 25.22
CA GLY A 16 -6.57 -5.02 24.66
C GLY A 16 -5.60 -5.01 23.48
N CYS A 17 -5.23 -6.15 22.87
CA CYS A 17 -4.26 -6.15 21.77
C CYS A 17 -4.68 -7.12 20.66
N GLY A 18 -5.11 -6.60 19.51
CA GLY A 18 -5.18 -7.44 18.31
C GLY A 18 -6.07 -7.01 17.15
N GLY A 19 -6.80 -5.88 17.20
CA GLY A 19 -7.87 -5.64 16.22
C GLY A 19 -7.81 -4.39 15.35
N ASN A 20 -7.00 -3.39 15.67
CA ASN A 20 -7.18 -2.05 15.10
C ASN A 20 -6.11 -1.63 14.08
N LYS A 21 -4.85 -2.03 14.29
CA LYS A 21 -3.71 -1.54 13.50
C LYS A 21 -3.80 -1.92 12.02
N GLU A 22 -4.20 -3.16 11.72
CA GLU A 22 -4.28 -3.65 10.34
C GLU A 22 -5.36 -2.94 9.53
N ARG A 23 -6.53 -2.66 10.13
CA ARG A 23 -7.60 -1.89 9.47
C ARG A 23 -7.20 -0.43 9.26
N GLU A 24 -6.46 0.14 10.20
CA GLU A 24 -5.95 1.51 10.10
C GLU A 24 -4.90 1.62 8.98
N ASP A 25 -4.00 0.65 8.88
CA ASP A 25 -3.00 0.55 7.81
C ASP A 25 -3.67 0.34 6.42
N GLU A 26 -4.76 -0.46 6.34
CA GLU A 26 -5.56 -0.61 5.11
C GLU A 26 -6.25 0.69 4.68
N VAL A 27 -6.86 1.41 5.63
CA VAL A 27 -7.50 2.71 5.36
C VAL A 27 -6.47 3.72 4.87
N ASP A 28 -5.27 3.75 5.46
CA ASP A 28 -4.19 4.64 5.03
C ASP A 28 -3.69 4.29 3.61
N ALA A 29 -3.56 3.00 3.27
CA ALA A 29 -3.17 2.56 1.94
C ALA A 29 -4.19 2.97 0.87
N GLU A 30 -5.49 2.80 1.13
CA GLU A 30 -6.58 3.21 0.22
C GLU A 30 -6.58 4.74 0.03
N GLN A 31 -6.47 5.52 1.11
CA GLN A 31 -6.42 6.98 1.02
C GLN A 31 -5.24 7.47 0.18
N LEU A 32 -4.05 6.92 0.42
CA LEU A 32 -2.86 7.26 -0.35
C LEU A 32 -3.00 6.88 -1.82
N TYR A 33 -3.61 5.74 -2.11
CA TYR A 33 -3.87 5.30 -3.48
C TYR A 33 -4.83 6.25 -4.20
N GLN A 34 -5.94 6.62 -3.56
CA GLN A 34 -6.92 7.53 -4.16
C GLN A 34 -6.34 8.92 -4.41
N GLU A 35 -5.48 9.40 -3.52
CA GLU A 35 -4.80 10.69 -3.73
C GLU A 35 -3.84 10.62 -4.93
N ALA A 36 -3.03 9.57 -5.03
CA ALA A 36 -2.16 9.34 -6.17
C ALA A 36 -2.96 9.30 -7.50
N ARG A 37 -4.13 8.64 -7.51
CA ARG A 37 -5.02 8.59 -8.67
C ARG A 37 -5.59 9.94 -9.07
N LYS A 38 -6.01 10.78 -8.12
CA LYS A 38 -6.52 12.13 -8.43
C LYS A 38 -5.45 12.98 -9.08
N VAL A 39 -4.24 12.96 -8.52
CA VAL A 39 -3.08 13.67 -9.05
C VAL A 39 -2.72 13.16 -10.46
N LEU A 40 -2.74 11.84 -10.66
CA LEU A 40 -2.55 11.24 -11.98
C LEU A 40 -3.63 11.69 -12.99
N ALA A 41 -4.89 11.73 -12.58
CA ALA A 41 -6.00 12.20 -13.42
C ALA A 41 -5.87 13.70 -13.77
N ALA A 42 -5.31 14.50 -12.85
CA ALA A 42 -4.96 15.89 -13.09
C ALA A 42 -3.72 16.08 -13.99
N ARG A 43 -3.10 14.98 -14.45
CA ARG A 43 -1.89 14.95 -15.29
C ARG A 43 -0.64 15.50 -14.60
N ASP A 44 -0.65 15.60 -13.28
CA ASP A 44 0.56 15.87 -12.50
C ASP A 44 1.33 14.56 -12.31
N PHE A 45 2.06 14.18 -13.35
CA PHE A 45 2.76 12.90 -13.38
C PHE A 45 3.88 12.81 -12.36
N GLN A 46 4.58 13.91 -12.07
CA GLN A 46 5.69 13.91 -11.12
C GLN A 46 5.20 13.63 -9.70
N THR A 47 4.15 14.31 -9.27
CA THR A 47 3.57 14.11 -7.93
C THR A 47 2.92 12.73 -7.84
N ALA A 48 2.23 12.26 -8.88
CA ALA A 48 1.65 10.92 -8.91
C ALA A 48 2.72 9.83 -8.71
N VAL A 49 3.87 9.94 -9.41
CA VAL A 49 4.99 8.99 -9.25
C VAL A 49 5.50 8.96 -7.81
N GLN A 50 5.60 10.11 -7.14
CA GLN A 50 6.04 10.17 -5.74
C GLN A 50 5.04 9.49 -4.81
N LEU A 51 3.74 9.75 -4.98
CA LEU A 51 2.69 9.16 -4.15
C LEU A 51 2.60 7.64 -4.34
N TYR A 52 2.61 7.15 -5.58
CA TYR A 52 2.63 5.71 -5.84
C TYR A 52 3.90 5.05 -5.31
N ARG A 53 5.08 5.68 -5.48
CA ARG A 53 6.33 5.18 -4.89
C ARG A 53 6.20 5.05 -3.37
N ASN A 54 5.71 6.07 -2.69
CA ASN A 54 5.51 6.05 -1.25
C ASN A 54 4.55 4.93 -0.84
N LEU A 55 3.47 4.72 -1.59
CA LEU A 55 2.54 3.62 -1.35
C LEU A 55 3.24 2.26 -1.46
N THR A 56 3.99 2.03 -2.54
CA THR A 56 4.68 0.74 -2.74
C THR A 56 5.78 0.46 -1.72
N ILE A 57 6.41 1.49 -1.15
CA ILE A 57 7.42 1.33 -0.08
C ILE A 57 6.75 0.99 1.25
N ARG A 58 5.63 1.66 1.57
CA ARG A 58 4.92 1.49 2.85
C ARG A 58 4.10 0.21 2.86
N PHE A 59 3.50 -0.15 1.73
CA PHE A 59 2.56 -1.24 1.57
C PHE A 59 2.96 -2.15 0.40
N PRO A 60 4.14 -2.80 0.43
CA PRO A 60 4.68 -3.56 -0.72
C PRO A 60 3.84 -4.77 -1.14
N PHE A 61 3.00 -5.29 -0.24
CA PHE A 61 2.07 -6.39 -0.48
C PHE A 61 0.62 -6.00 -0.15
N GLY A 62 0.34 -4.70 -0.06
CA GLY A 62 -1.01 -4.21 0.21
C GLY A 62 -1.93 -4.40 -0.98
N ARG A 63 -3.24 -4.26 -0.75
CA ARG A 63 -4.30 -4.42 -1.78
C ARG A 63 -4.06 -3.61 -3.06
N HIS A 64 -3.42 -2.45 -2.96
CA HIS A 64 -3.12 -1.57 -4.10
C HIS A 64 -1.69 -1.68 -4.62
N ALA A 65 -0.84 -2.55 -4.07
CA ALA A 65 0.58 -2.59 -4.39
C ALA A 65 0.83 -2.87 -5.88
N GLU A 66 0.15 -3.88 -6.43
CA GLU A 66 0.28 -4.27 -7.85
C GLU A 66 -0.19 -3.13 -8.76
N GLN A 67 -1.41 -2.64 -8.53
CA GLN A 67 -1.98 -1.55 -9.33
C GLN A 67 -1.17 -0.25 -9.21
N ALA A 68 -0.64 0.08 -8.03
CA ALA A 68 0.20 1.25 -7.84
C ALA A 68 1.52 1.18 -8.61
N ASN A 69 2.11 -0.01 -8.76
CA ASN A 69 3.30 -0.18 -9.61
C ASN A 69 2.98 0.06 -11.10
N LEU A 70 1.83 -0.44 -11.58
CA LEU A 70 1.37 -0.22 -12.95
C LEU A 70 1.03 1.26 -13.21
N ASP A 71 0.29 1.89 -12.29
CA ASP A 71 -0.06 3.30 -12.37
C ASP A 71 1.19 4.20 -12.28
N MET A 72 2.18 3.82 -11.46
CA MET A 72 3.47 4.51 -11.38
C MET A 72 4.23 4.42 -12.70
N ALA A 73 4.30 3.24 -13.32
CA ALA A 73 4.94 3.08 -14.63
C ALA A 73 4.22 3.90 -15.71
N TYR A 74 2.88 3.92 -15.69
CA TYR A 74 2.09 4.75 -16.59
C TYR A 74 2.38 6.24 -16.38
N ALA A 75 2.40 6.71 -15.14
CA ALA A 75 2.73 8.10 -14.80
C ALA A 75 4.14 8.48 -15.26
N GLN A 76 5.13 7.60 -15.04
CA GLN A 76 6.51 7.79 -15.53
C GLN A 76 6.54 7.94 -17.05
N TYR A 77 5.87 7.03 -17.78
CA TYR A 77 5.81 7.08 -19.23
C TYR A 77 5.16 8.37 -19.74
N LYS A 78 3.98 8.73 -19.22
CA LYS A 78 3.27 9.96 -19.61
C LYS A 78 4.00 11.23 -19.19
N GLY A 79 4.80 11.16 -18.13
CA GLY A 79 5.66 12.24 -17.64
C GLY A 79 7.00 12.38 -18.35
N GLY A 80 7.25 11.60 -19.42
CA GLY A 80 8.49 11.71 -20.20
C GLY A 80 9.70 11.01 -19.57
N MET A 81 9.47 10.00 -18.72
CA MET A 81 10.51 9.18 -18.06
C MET A 81 10.38 7.70 -18.49
N PRO A 82 10.53 7.37 -19.80
CA PRO A 82 10.29 6.02 -20.30
C PRO A 82 11.24 4.97 -19.74
N GLU A 83 12.51 5.32 -19.48
CA GLU A 83 13.49 4.39 -18.89
C GLU A 83 13.10 4.01 -17.46
N ALA A 84 12.55 4.96 -16.69
CA ALA A 84 12.04 4.69 -15.36
C ALA A 84 10.79 3.79 -15.41
N ALA A 85 9.91 4.00 -16.40
CA ALA A 85 8.74 3.16 -16.62
C ALA A 85 9.13 1.71 -16.91
N ILE A 86 10.10 1.50 -17.82
CA ILE A 86 10.64 0.17 -18.13
C ILE A 86 11.22 -0.48 -16.88
N ALA A 87 12.07 0.23 -16.12
CA ALA A 87 12.65 -0.30 -14.91
C ALA A 87 11.61 -0.67 -13.84
N THR A 88 10.51 0.08 -13.75
CA THR A 88 9.38 -0.21 -12.87
C THR A 88 8.65 -1.48 -13.32
N LEU A 89 8.38 -1.63 -14.62
CA LEU A 89 7.71 -2.80 -15.19
C LEU A 89 8.57 -4.07 -15.09
N ASP A 90 9.88 -3.98 -15.33
CA ASP A 90 10.82 -5.08 -15.15
C ASP A 90 10.82 -5.59 -13.70
N ARG A 91 10.71 -4.68 -12.74
CA ARG A 91 10.58 -5.04 -11.33
C ARG A 91 9.21 -5.64 -11.05
N PHE A 92 8.14 -5.07 -11.61
CA PHE A 92 6.79 -5.58 -11.46
C PHE A 92 6.69 -7.05 -11.88
N ILE A 93 7.21 -7.40 -13.05
CA ILE A 93 7.23 -8.79 -13.57
C ILE A 93 7.98 -9.72 -12.62
N LYS A 94 9.12 -9.28 -12.07
CA LYS A 94 9.92 -10.07 -11.12
C LYS A 94 9.22 -10.25 -9.77
N THR A 95 8.51 -9.22 -9.29
CA THR A 95 7.85 -9.23 -7.98
C THR A 95 6.49 -9.94 -8.03
N PHE A 96 5.76 -9.82 -9.13
CA PHE A 96 4.39 -10.35 -9.30
C PHE A 96 4.28 -11.27 -10.54
N PRO A 97 5.04 -12.37 -10.60
CA PRO A 97 5.13 -13.21 -11.80
C PRO A 97 3.82 -13.95 -12.15
N THR A 98 2.88 -14.05 -11.21
CA THR A 98 1.58 -14.71 -11.41
C THR A 98 0.45 -13.74 -11.72
N HIS A 99 0.75 -12.46 -11.93
CA HIS A 99 -0.27 -11.46 -12.26
C HIS A 99 -0.87 -11.78 -13.64
N PRO A 100 -2.21 -11.71 -13.81
CA PRO A 100 -2.91 -12.24 -14.99
C PRO A 100 -2.49 -11.64 -16.33
N ASN A 101 -1.82 -10.49 -16.33
CA ASN A 101 -1.39 -9.76 -17.53
C ASN A 101 0.14 -9.67 -17.65
N VAL A 102 0.90 -10.59 -17.04
CA VAL A 102 2.37 -10.63 -17.14
C VAL A 102 2.89 -11.49 -18.29
N ASP A 103 2.07 -12.43 -18.80
CA ASP A 103 2.35 -13.30 -19.95
C ASP A 103 1.76 -12.72 -21.25
#